data_AF-A0A9D0ZUX4-F1
#
_entry.id   AF-A0A9D0ZUX4-F1
#
_cell.length_a   1.000
_cell.length_b   1.000
_cell.length_c   1.000
_cell.angle_alpha   90.00
_cell.angle_beta   90.00
_cell.angle_gamma   90.00
#
_symmetry.space_group_name_H-M   'P 1'
#
loop_
_entity.id
_entity.type
_entity.pdbx_description
1 polymer ?
#
loop_
_entity_poly.entity_id
_entity_poly.type
_entity_poly.pdbx_seq_one_letter_code
_entity_poly.pdbx_strand_id
1 'polypeptide(L)'
;MSLAIVTLKKGEGRFLKGGGMWIFDNEIDLVTGSFEDGDIVLVHDFDGYPLGRGFINRNSKIRIRMMTRNQDQEIDEKFLRMRVKNAWEYRKKTVDTDSCRLIFGEADFLPGFVADKFSDVLVIQSLALGIDRFKETLVRLIKEVLLEDGIRIRGVFERSDAKEREKEGMERLKGFLGEPFDTCVPIVENGVHYEVDVRDGQKTGFFLDQKYNRLAIQRLAKDASVLDCFTHTGSFALNAAKGGAREVLGVDVSELGVNQARRNAELNGMGDRVQFLCEDVFELLPRLEKEGREFDLVILDPPAFTKSRNSVKNAVKGYREINLRGMKLVRDGGYLATCSCSHFMSYELFTQTLGQAARNVHRRLRQVEYRTQAPDHPILWAADESYYLKFYIFQVVKEK
;
A
#
# COMPACT_ATOMS: atom_id res chain seq x y z
N MET A 1 35.97 -1.26 16.38
CA MET A 1 35.36 -2.08 17.44
C MET A 1 34.67 -3.24 16.76
N SER A 2 34.78 -4.45 17.29
CA SER A 2 34.05 -5.62 16.75
C SER A 2 32.56 -5.45 16.97
N LEU A 3 31.74 -5.77 15.96
CA LEU A 3 30.28 -5.76 16.08
C LEU A 3 29.84 -6.76 17.16
N ALA A 4 28.77 -6.43 17.89
CA ALA A 4 28.12 -7.41 18.75
C ALA A 4 27.57 -8.57 17.89
N ILE A 5 27.60 -9.78 18.43
CA ILE A 5 27.17 -11.00 17.76
C ILE A 5 25.90 -11.51 18.45
N VAL A 6 24.85 -11.69 17.67
CA VAL A 6 23.59 -12.29 18.10
C VAL A 6 23.53 -13.73 17.61
N THR A 7 23.37 -14.67 18.53
CA THR A 7 23.26 -16.10 18.24
C THR A 7 21.80 -16.55 18.39
N LEU A 8 21.28 -17.23 17.38
CA LEU A 8 19.92 -17.77 17.38
C LEU A 8 19.83 -19.09 18.14
N LYS A 9 18.65 -19.38 18.70
CA LYS A 9 18.34 -20.68 19.29
C LYS A 9 18.34 -21.77 18.22
N LYS A 10 18.73 -22.99 18.62
CA LYS A 10 18.69 -24.15 17.74
C LYS A 10 17.28 -24.40 17.20
N GLY A 11 17.14 -24.41 15.87
CA GLY A 11 15.87 -24.66 15.17
C GLY A 11 15.00 -23.43 14.91
N GLU A 12 15.43 -22.25 15.34
CA GLU A 12 14.80 -20.95 15.08
C GLU A 12 15.40 -20.23 13.85
N GLY A 13 14.92 -19.01 13.57
CA GLY A 13 15.33 -18.22 12.41
C GLY A 13 14.73 -18.74 11.10
N ARG A 14 13.61 -19.47 11.17
CA ARG A 14 12.98 -20.11 10.01
C ARG A 14 12.51 -19.11 8.98
N PHE A 15 11.95 -17.99 9.44
CA PHE A 15 11.50 -16.90 8.56
C PHE A 15 12.68 -16.32 7.77
N LEU A 16 13.79 -16.00 8.45
CA LEU A 16 15.02 -15.58 7.81
C LEU A 16 15.54 -16.63 6.82
N LYS A 17 15.68 -17.89 7.24
CA LYS A 17 16.17 -18.99 6.38
C LYS A 17 15.29 -19.20 5.14
N GLY A 18 13.98 -18.99 5.26
CA GLY A 18 13.00 -19.07 4.16
C GLY A 18 13.02 -17.89 3.19
N GLY A 19 13.81 -16.84 3.44
CA GLY A 19 13.92 -15.67 2.56
C GLY A 19 13.47 -14.35 3.20
N GLY A 20 12.85 -14.41 4.39
CA GLY A 20 12.46 -13.23 5.15
C GLY A 20 13.66 -12.41 5.67
N MET A 21 13.35 -11.28 6.30
CA MET A 21 14.36 -10.31 6.78
C MET A 21 14.25 -10.01 8.28
N TRP A 22 13.40 -10.74 9.01
CA TRP A 22 13.14 -10.49 10.43
C TRP A 22 13.62 -11.65 11.30
N ILE A 23 14.04 -11.29 12.51
CA ILE A 23 14.30 -12.20 13.62
C ILE A 23 13.53 -11.67 14.80
N PHE A 24 12.69 -12.52 15.40
CA PHE A 24 11.85 -12.15 16.51
C PHE A 24 12.58 -12.28 17.85
N ASP A 25 12.12 -11.53 18.85
CA ASP A 25 12.73 -11.49 20.18
C ASP A 25 12.82 -12.86 20.87
N ASN A 26 11.84 -13.74 20.62
CA ASN A 26 11.81 -15.09 21.16
C ASN A 26 12.79 -16.07 20.49
N GLU A 27 13.39 -15.72 19.34
CA GLU A 27 14.30 -16.59 18.56
C GLU A 27 15.77 -16.49 19.00
N ILE A 28 16.13 -15.49 19.83
CA ILE A 28 17.52 -15.21 20.22
C ILE A 28 17.90 -15.98 21.48
N ASP A 29 19.08 -16.60 21.44
CA ASP A 29 19.67 -17.33 22.57
C ASP A 29 20.57 -16.42 23.41
N LEU A 30 21.56 -15.79 22.76
CA LEU A 30 22.57 -14.96 23.41
C LEU A 30 22.98 -13.79 22.51
N VAL A 31 23.35 -12.68 23.15
CA VAL A 31 24.07 -11.58 22.50
C VAL A 31 25.42 -11.41 23.18
N THR A 32 26.50 -11.41 22.40
CA THR A 32 27.88 -11.22 22.89
C THR A 32 28.45 -9.90 22.36
N GLY A 33 29.16 -9.17 23.23
CA GLY A 33 29.59 -7.79 22.96
C GLY A 33 28.56 -6.75 23.40
N SER A 34 28.95 -5.48 23.34
CA SER A 34 28.11 -4.33 23.68
C SER A 34 27.42 -3.76 22.45
N PHE A 35 26.16 -3.34 22.59
CA PHE A 35 25.40 -2.65 21.54
C PHE A 35 24.40 -1.66 22.16
N GLU A 36 23.97 -0.70 21.35
CA GLU A 36 22.83 0.17 21.59
C GLU A 36 21.67 -0.15 20.63
N ASP A 37 20.44 0.22 21.01
CA ASP A 37 19.29 0.00 20.15
C ASP A 37 19.40 0.84 18.86
N GLY A 38 19.37 0.16 17.72
CA GLY A 38 19.63 0.72 16.39
C GLY A 38 21.01 0.39 15.82
N ASP A 39 21.92 -0.21 16.60
CA ASP A 39 23.24 -0.61 16.12
C ASP A 39 23.17 -1.79 15.14
N ILE A 40 24.16 -1.86 14.25
CA ILE A 40 24.39 -3.02 13.41
C ILE A 40 25.02 -4.14 14.25
N VAL A 41 24.50 -5.35 14.11
CA VAL A 41 25.01 -6.57 14.73
C VAL A 41 25.28 -7.65 13.68
N LEU A 42 26.19 -8.57 14.00
CA LEU A 42 26.34 -9.83 13.28
C LEU A 42 25.31 -10.83 13.79
N VAL A 43 24.73 -11.61 12.90
CA VAL A 43 23.77 -12.66 13.25
C VAL A 43 24.36 -14.02 12.91
N HIS A 44 24.46 -14.91 13.89
CA HIS A 44 24.90 -16.29 13.73
C HIS A 44 23.77 -17.27 14.05
N ASP A 45 23.78 -18.42 13.39
CA ASP A 45 22.95 -19.56 13.76
C ASP A 45 23.52 -20.24 15.04
N PHE A 46 22.78 -21.20 15.60
CA PHE A 46 23.12 -21.86 16.86
C PHE A 46 24.48 -22.56 16.88
N ASP A 47 25.02 -22.94 15.71
CA ASP A 47 26.32 -23.60 15.52
C ASP A 47 27.45 -22.62 15.17
N GLY A 48 27.17 -21.32 15.17
CA GLY A 48 28.11 -20.26 14.81
C GLY A 48 28.16 -19.93 13.32
N TYR A 49 27.33 -20.55 12.47
CA TYR A 49 27.28 -20.22 11.05
C TYR A 49 26.80 -18.77 10.84
N PRO A 50 27.50 -17.94 10.04
CA PRO A 50 27.12 -16.55 9.85
C PRO A 50 25.92 -16.39 8.91
N LEU A 51 24.88 -15.70 9.40
CA LEU A 51 23.63 -15.42 8.67
C LEU A 51 23.58 -14.00 8.08
N GLY A 52 24.53 -13.14 8.43
CA GLY A 52 24.70 -11.80 7.87
C GLY A 52 24.69 -10.68 8.92
N ARG A 53 24.24 -9.49 8.51
CA ARG A 53 24.18 -8.29 9.36
C ARG A 53 22.79 -7.66 9.33
N GLY A 54 22.37 -7.14 10.48
CA GLY A 54 21.10 -6.42 10.65
C GLY A 54 21.17 -5.44 11.80
N PHE A 55 20.17 -4.58 11.96
CA PHE A 55 20.09 -3.70 13.13
C PHE A 55 19.23 -4.31 14.23
N ILE A 56 19.65 -4.12 15.49
CA ILE A 56 18.98 -4.66 16.69
C ILE A 56 18.14 -3.60 17.40
N ASN A 57 16.97 -3.96 17.95
CA ASN A 57 16.19 -3.06 18.81
C ASN A 57 15.47 -3.77 19.97
N ARG A 58 15.91 -3.47 21.21
CA ARG A 58 15.38 -3.70 22.57
C ARG A 58 13.84 -3.60 22.71
N ASN A 59 13.24 -2.67 22.01
CA ASN A 59 11.83 -2.31 22.20
C ASN A 59 10.86 -3.10 21.30
N SER A 60 11.35 -3.61 20.16
CA SER A 60 10.52 -4.22 19.13
C SER A 60 10.43 -5.75 19.26
N LYS A 61 9.26 -6.32 18.96
CA LYS A 61 9.11 -7.78 18.80
C LYS A 61 9.93 -8.31 17.62
N ILE A 62 10.08 -7.49 16.58
CA ILE A 62 11.03 -7.75 15.49
C ILE A 62 12.38 -7.26 16.00
N ARG A 63 13.10 -8.14 16.71
CA ARG A 63 14.31 -7.77 17.42
C ARG A 63 15.44 -7.37 16.48
N ILE A 64 15.56 -8.06 15.35
CA ILE A 64 16.55 -7.73 14.31
C ILE A 64 15.87 -7.65 12.96
N ARG A 65 16.21 -6.61 12.20
CA ARG A 65 15.91 -6.51 10.77
C ARG A 65 17.21 -6.62 9.99
N MET A 66 17.31 -7.63 9.15
CA MET A 66 18.49 -7.93 8.35
C MET A 66 18.65 -6.88 7.26
N MET A 67 19.88 -6.41 7.04
CA MET A 67 20.24 -5.51 5.92
C MET A 67 20.94 -6.29 4.80
N THR A 68 21.68 -7.34 5.18
CA THR A 68 22.45 -8.20 4.26
C THR A 68 22.58 -9.60 4.84
N ARG A 69 22.60 -10.61 3.96
CA ARG A 69 22.94 -12.01 4.31
C ARG A 69 24.43 -12.31 4.16
N ASN A 70 25.18 -11.40 3.54
CA ASN A 70 26.63 -11.47 3.47
C ASN A 70 27.22 -10.84 4.72
N GLN A 71 27.92 -11.62 5.54
CA GLN A 71 28.58 -11.15 6.76
C GLN A 71 29.71 -10.14 6.50
N ASP A 72 30.30 -10.16 5.31
CA ASP A 72 31.44 -9.31 4.95
C ASP A 72 30.99 -7.99 4.30
N GLN A 73 29.68 -7.86 4.03
CA GLN A 73 29.12 -6.62 3.48
C GLN A 73 28.99 -5.57 4.58
N GLU A 74 29.84 -4.56 4.53
CA GLU A 74 29.69 -3.34 5.34
C GLU A 74 28.41 -2.58 4.97
N ILE A 75 27.72 -2.03 5.97
CA ILE A 75 26.51 -1.23 5.79
C ILE A 75 26.93 0.24 5.79
N ASP A 76 27.58 0.64 4.71
CA ASP A 76 28.10 1.98 4.48
C ASP A 76 27.27 2.75 3.44
N GLU A 77 27.68 3.97 3.15
CA GLU A 77 27.00 4.81 2.15
C GLU A 77 26.98 4.17 0.76
N LYS A 78 28.05 3.46 0.36
CA LYS A 78 28.12 2.77 -0.93
C LYS A 78 27.08 1.66 -1.02
N PHE A 79 26.91 0.89 0.04
CA PHE A 79 25.87 -0.14 0.15
C PHE A 79 24.47 0.46 0.07
N LEU A 80 24.20 1.54 0.82
CA LEU A 80 22.91 2.22 0.79
C LEU A 80 22.60 2.80 -0.60
N ARG A 81 23.59 3.44 -1.25
CA ARG A 81 23.45 3.97 -2.62
C ARG A 81 23.11 2.87 -3.61
N MET A 82 23.78 1.72 -3.50
CA MET A 82 23.47 0.56 -4.33
C MET A 82 22.02 0.10 -4.13
N ARG A 83 21.51 0.02 -2.89
CA ARG A 83 20.10 -0.35 -2.62
C ARG A 83 19.12 0.63 -3.24
N VAL A 84 19.34 1.93 -3.04
CA VAL A 84 18.51 3.01 -3.62
C VAL A 84 18.51 2.92 -5.15
N LYS A 85 19.68 2.75 -5.77
CA LYS A 85 19.80 2.61 -7.23
C LYS A 85 19.05 1.38 -7.74
N ASN A 86 19.21 0.23 -7.08
CA ASN A 86 18.50 -0.99 -7.47
C ASN A 86 16.98 -0.83 -7.38
N ALA A 87 16.47 -0.20 -6.31
CA ALA A 87 15.05 0.08 -6.14
C ALA A 87 14.52 1.00 -7.26
N TRP A 88 15.28 2.04 -7.61
CA TRP A 88 14.94 2.97 -8.69
C TRP A 88 14.95 2.32 -10.08
N GLU A 89 16.01 1.55 -10.41
CA GLU A 89 16.09 0.79 -11.66
C GLU A 89 14.94 -0.20 -11.83
N TYR A 90 14.48 -0.81 -10.74
CA TYR A 90 13.30 -1.66 -10.75
C TYR A 90 12.03 -0.86 -11.11
N ARG A 91 11.82 0.33 -10.53
CA ARG A 91 10.64 1.16 -10.84
C ARG A 91 10.63 1.60 -12.30
N LYS A 92 11.77 2.08 -12.81
CA LYS A 92 11.91 2.47 -14.23
C LYS A 92 11.50 1.37 -15.21
N LYS A 93 11.68 0.10 -14.84
CA LYS A 93 11.33 -1.05 -15.69
C LYS A 93 9.89 -1.54 -15.52
N THR A 94 9.27 -1.29 -14.37
CA THR A 94 8.02 -1.97 -13.98
C THR A 94 6.83 -1.03 -13.90
N VAL A 95 7.06 0.27 -13.73
CA VAL A 95 5.99 1.24 -13.59
C VAL A 95 6.27 2.56 -14.29
N ASP A 96 5.21 3.33 -14.54
CA ASP A 96 5.35 4.77 -14.76
C ASP A 96 5.84 5.46 -13.47
N THR A 97 6.94 6.20 -13.59
CA THR A 97 7.70 6.77 -12.47
C THR A 97 7.41 8.23 -12.18
N ASP A 98 6.44 8.86 -12.86
CA ASP A 98 6.02 10.23 -12.52
C ASP A 98 5.59 10.30 -11.05
N SER A 99 4.73 9.38 -10.65
CA SER A 99 4.40 9.11 -9.25
C SER A 99 4.40 7.61 -8.97
N CYS A 100 5.19 7.17 -7.99
CA CYS A 100 5.36 5.77 -7.63
C CYS A 100 5.97 5.62 -6.23
N ARG A 101 5.77 4.45 -5.62
CA ARG A 101 6.52 4.05 -4.44
C ARG A 101 7.94 3.69 -4.84
N LEU A 102 8.92 4.53 -4.52
CA LEU A 102 10.33 4.34 -4.88
C LEU A 102 10.99 3.27 -4.00
N ILE A 103 10.70 3.27 -2.69
CA ILE A 103 11.21 2.28 -1.73
C ILE A 103 10.05 1.71 -0.92
N PHE A 104 9.98 0.38 -0.83
CA PHE A 104 8.97 -0.37 -0.10
C PHE A 104 9.59 -1.32 0.93
N GLY A 105 10.31 -0.74 1.90
CA GLY A 105 10.79 -1.43 3.09
C GLY A 105 11.67 -2.64 2.79
N GLU A 106 11.27 -3.78 3.39
CA GLU A 106 11.90 -5.08 3.23
C GLU A 106 12.01 -5.51 1.76
N ALA A 107 11.04 -5.16 0.92
CA ALA A 107 11.02 -5.56 -0.49
C ALA A 107 12.15 -4.93 -1.31
N ASP A 108 12.67 -3.80 -0.86
CA ASP A 108 13.82 -3.09 -1.44
C ASP A 108 15.08 -3.22 -0.58
N PHE A 109 15.07 -4.16 0.37
CA PHE A 109 16.15 -4.44 1.31
C PHE A 109 16.57 -3.24 2.17
N LEU A 110 15.61 -2.35 2.46
CA LEU A 110 15.74 -1.21 3.37
C LEU A 110 14.63 -1.31 4.43
N PRO A 111 14.70 -2.33 5.31
CA PRO A 111 13.60 -2.72 6.18
C PRO A 111 13.14 -1.57 7.10
N GLY A 112 11.85 -1.27 7.06
CA GLY A 112 11.25 -0.16 7.79
C GLY A 112 11.34 1.21 7.13
N PHE A 113 11.93 1.35 5.93
CA PHE A 113 11.98 2.61 5.19
C PHE A 113 11.07 2.59 3.97
N VAL A 114 10.21 3.59 3.84
CA VAL A 114 9.33 3.78 2.68
C VAL A 114 9.59 5.15 2.09
N ALA A 115 9.60 5.24 0.76
CA ALA A 115 9.68 6.50 0.05
C ALA A 115 8.70 6.49 -1.11
N ASP A 116 7.70 7.36 -1.06
CA ASP A 116 6.80 7.66 -2.17
C ASP A 116 7.31 8.90 -2.92
N LYS A 117 7.32 8.82 -4.24
CA LYS A 117 7.61 9.95 -5.14
C LYS A 117 6.30 10.42 -5.74
N PHE A 118 5.99 11.70 -5.58
CA PHE A 118 4.88 12.40 -6.23
C PHE A 118 5.44 13.51 -7.08
N SER A 119 5.52 13.31 -8.41
CA SER A 119 6.19 14.24 -9.33
C SER A 119 7.61 14.57 -8.84
N ASP A 120 7.84 15.80 -8.36
CA ASP A 120 9.11 16.33 -7.86
C ASP A 120 9.22 16.39 -6.32
N VAL A 121 8.31 15.75 -5.59
CA VAL A 121 8.29 15.68 -4.12
C VAL A 121 8.50 14.24 -3.64
N LEU A 122 9.26 14.09 -2.56
CA LEU A 122 9.38 12.82 -1.84
C LEU A 122 8.59 12.86 -0.53
N VAL A 123 7.87 11.79 -0.24
CA VAL A 123 7.25 11.55 1.06
C VAL A 123 7.86 10.29 1.65
N ILE A 124 8.49 10.41 2.81
CA ILE A 124 9.19 9.28 3.44
C ILE A 124 8.50 8.86 4.73
N GLN A 125 8.61 7.57 5.03
CA GLN A 125 8.29 7.02 6.34
C GLN A 125 9.49 6.20 6.81
N SER A 126 9.91 6.45 8.04
CA SER A 126 10.91 5.66 8.73
C SER A 126 10.25 5.03 9.94
N LEU A 127 10.12 3.71 9.94
CA LEU A 127 9.27 2.97 10.88
C LEU A 127 10.07 2.00 11.75
N ALA A 128 11.40 2.00 11.67
CA ALA A 128 12.27 1.16 12.47
C ALA A 128 13.53 1.93 12.91
N LEU A 129 13.98 1.70 14.15
CA LEU A 129 15.01 2.55 14.77
C LEU A 129 16.35 2.54 14.03
N GLY A 130 16.83 1.37 13.61
CA GLY A 130 18.11 1.27 12.92
C GLY A 130 18.12 1.99 11.57
N ILE A 131 17.05 1.86 10.77
CA ILE A 131 16.97 2.55 9.47
C ILE A 131 16.73 4.07 9.63
N ASP A 132 16.10 4.51 10.73
CA ASP A 132 15.90 5.92 11.06
C ASP A 132 17.23 6.67 11.21
N ARG A 133 18.26 6.01 11.76
CA ARG A 133 19.62 6.55 11.86
C ARG A 133 20.28 6.81 10.50
N PHE A 134 19.84 6.10 9.44
CA PHE A 134 20.31 6.30 8.07
C PHE A 134 19.39 7.19 7.23
N LYS A 135 18.28 7.70 7.79
CA LYS A 135 17.23 8.43 7.06
C LYS A 135 17.77 9.60 6.25
N GLU A 136 18.56 10.49 6.84
CA GLU A 136 19.09 11.67 6.14
C GLU A 136 20.02 11.27 4.98
N THR A 137 20.89 10.28 5.22
CA THR A 137 21.75 9.70 4.18
C THR A 137 20.93 9.10 3.05
N LEU A 138 19.91 8.30 3.37
CA LEU A 138 19.02 7.70 2.36
C LEU A 138 18.29 8.77 1.55
N VAL A 139 17.72 9.80 2.19
CA VAL A 139 17.05 10.91 1.51
C VAL A 139 18.02 11.61 0.55
N ARG A 140 19.24 11.91 0.99
CA ARG A 140 20.27 12.51 0.12
C ARG A 140 20.59 11.60 -1.06
N LEU A 141 20.84 10.31 -0.82
CA LEU A 141 21.17 9.34 -1.88
C LEU A 141 20.03 9.18 -2.90
N ILE A 142 18.77 9.18 -2.45
CA ILE A 142 17.59 9.16 -3.35
C ILE A 142 17.59 10.40 -4.24
N LYS A 143 17.80 11.59 -3.66
CA LYS A 143 17.87 12.84 -4.44
C LYS A 143 19.00 12.81 -5.47
N GLU A 144 20.18 12.30 -5.10
CA GLU A 144 21.32 12.16 -6.01
C GLU A 144 21.03 11.16 -7.15
N VAL A 145 20.48 9.99 -6.84
CA VAL A 145 20.14 8.97 -7.86
C VAL A 145 19.04 9.45 -8.81
N LEU A 146 18.04 10.17 -8.30
CA LEU A 146 17.00 10.77 -9.15
C LEU A 146 17.56 11.90 -10.03
N LEU A 147 18.50 12.69 -9.49
CA LEU A 147 19.14 13.77 -10.24
C LEU A 147 20.01 13.24 -11.40
N GLU A 148 20.64 12.06 -11.26
CA GLU A 148 21.36 11.38 -12.35
C GLU A 148 20.46 11.12 -13.57
N ASP A 149 19.16 10.92 -13.34
CA ASP A 149 18.14 10.75 -14.39
C ASP A 149 17.38 12.05 -14.70
N GLY A 150 17.91 13.21 -14.30
CA GLY A 150 17.36 14.53 -14.58
C GLY A 150 16.15 14.92 -13.73
N ILE A 151 15.82 14.16 -12.68
CA ILE A 151 14.67 14.42 -11.80
C ILE A 151 15.16 15.19 -10.58
N ARG A 152 14.85 16.49 -10.55
CA ARG A 152 15.16 17.35 -9.40
C ARG A 152 14.02 17.30 -8.38
N ILE A 153 14.32 16.84 -7.17
CA ILE A 153 13.36 16.87 -6.06
C ILE A 153 13.33 18.26 -5.42
N ARG A 154 12.16 18.92 -5.44
CA ARG A 154 11.96 20.25 -4.84
C ARG A 154 11.79 20.20 -3.33
N GLY A 155 11.28 19.11 -2.78
CA GLY A 155 10.93 19.02 -1.36
C GLY A 155 10.81 17.59 -0.85
N VAL A 156 11.03 17.42 0.45
CA VAL A 156 10.89 16.14 1.15
C VAL A 156 10.00 16.34 2.38
N PHE A 157 8.96 15.54 2.51
CA PHE A 157 8.06 15.54 3.66
C PHE A 157 8.15 14.20 4.41
N GLU A 158 8.27 14.25 5.73
CA GLU A 158 8.25 13.07 6.58
C GLU A 158 6.82 12.80 7.09
N ARG A 159 6.33 11.58 6.84
CA ARG A 159 5.06 11.01 7.33
C ARG A 159 5.31 9.79 8.21
N SER A 160 6.26 9.96 9.13
CA SER A 160 6.60 8.99 10.18
C SER A 160 5.64 9.09 11.37
N ASP A 161 4.37 9.47 11.16
CA ASP A 161 3.35 9.66 12.20
C ASP A 161 2.55 8.38 12.53
N ALA A 162 3.01 7.24 12.01
CA ALA A 162 2.42 5.93 12.22
C ALA A 162 2.66 5.41 13.65
N LYS A 163 1.69 4.68 14.21
CA LYS A 163 1.77 4.12 15.57
C LYS A 163 2.91 3.10 15.72
N GLU A 164 3.36 2.54 14.62
CA GLU A 164 4.43 1.56 14.53
C GLU A 164 5.73 2.06 15.17
N ARG A 165 6.03 3.37 15.12
CA ARG A 165 7.23 3.95 15.74
C ARG A 165 7.27 3.80 17.26
N GLU A 166 6.12 3.82 17.93
CA GLU A 166 6.05 3.64 19.38
C GLU A 166 6.50 2.22 19.79
N LYS A 167 6.26 1.21 18.92
CA LYS A 167 6.72 -0.17 19.14
C LYS A 167 8.23 -0.31 19.00
N GLU A 168 8.89 0.67 18.38
CA GLU A 168 10.34 0.73 18.20
C GLU A 168 10.99 1.67 19.25
N GLY A 169 10.21 2.24 20.17
CA GLY A 169 10.69 3.20 21.17
C GLY A 169 10.96 4.60 20.61
N MET A 170 10.32 4.95 19.49
CA MET A 170 10.53 6.23 18.80
C MET A 170 9.30 7.13 18.88
N GLU A 171 9.53 8.45 18.90
CA GLU A 171 8.49 9.45 18.75
C GLU A 171 7.92 9.44 17.32
N ARG A 172 6.64 9.82 17.19
CA ARG A 172 5.98 10.00 15.90
C ARG A 172 6.40 11.35 15.30
N LEU A 173 6.80 11.36 14.04
CA LEU A 173 7.30 12.55 13.36
C LEU A 173 6.48 12.89 12.12
N LYS A 174 6.13 14.16 11.97
CA LYS A 174 5.46 14.71 10.79
C LYS A 174 6.01 16.10 10.50
N GLY A 175 6.60 16.33 9.35
CA GLY A 175 7.18 17.63 9.03
C GLY A 175 8.07 17.67 7.79
N PHE A 176 8.61 18.85 7.52
CA PHE A 176 9.56 19.06 6.42
C PHE A 176 10.93 18.49 6.77
N LEU A 177 11.56 17.81 5.80
CA LEU A 177 12.97 17.47 5.84
C LEU A 177 13.73 18.42 4.91
N GLY A 178 14.21 19.51 5.49
CA GLY A 178 14.77 20.67 4.76
C GLY A 178 13.79 21.83 4.70
N GLU A 179 13.96 22.69 3.70
CA GLU A 179 13.15 23.90 3.56
C GLU A 179 11.65 23.60 3.32
N PRO A 180 10.74 24.41 3.88
CA PRO A 180 9.32 24.31 3.57
C PRO A 180 9.01 24.49 2.09
N PHE A 181 8.00 23.79 1.60
CA PHE A 181 7.51 23.86 0.23
C PHE A 181 5.98 23.70 0.19
N ASP A 182 5.37 23.98 -0.96
CA ASP A 182 3.93 23.74 -1.14
C ASP A 182 3.61 22.24 -1.14
N THR A 183 2.87 21.80 -0.14
CA THR A 183 2.52 20.39 0.12
C THR A 183 1.35 19.90 -0.73
N CYS A 184 0.70 20.76 -1.49
CA CYS A 184 -0.21 20.36 -2.56
C CYS A 184 0.62 20.06 -3.82
N VAL A 185 0.66 18.80 -4.23
CA VAL A 185 1.49 18.31 -5.32
C VAL A 185 0.59 17.89 -6.49
N PRO A 186 0.68 18.55 -7.65
CA PRO A 186 -0.01 18.09 -8.84
C PRO A 186 0.66 16.83 -9.38
N ILE A 187 -0.12 15.80 -9.66
CA ILE A 187 0.36 14.56 -10.28
C ILE A 187 -0.54 14.17 -11.46
N VAL A 188 -0.01 13.33 -12.35
CA VAL A 188 -0.80 12.68 -13.40
C VAL A 188 -0.64 11.18 -13.27
N GLU A 189 -1.76 10.46 -13.18
CA GLU A 189 -1.78 9.00 -13.20
C GLU A 189 -2.85 8.53 -14.18
N ASN A 190 -2.49 7.59 -15.07
CA ASN A 190 -3.41 7.01 -16.05
C ASN A 190 -4.16 8.06 -16.91
N GLY A 191 -3.52 9.21 -17.14
CA GLY A 191 -4.10 10.34 -17.87
C GLY A 191 -5.18 11.13 -17.10
N VAL A 192 -5.22 11.00 -15.77
CA VAL A 192 -6.06 11.77 -14.84
C VAL A 192 -5.16 12.64 -13.97
N HIS A 193 -5.52 13.91 -13.84
CA HIS A 193 -4.82 14.88 -13.00
C HIS A 193 -5.34 14.82 -11.56
N TYR A 194 -4.45 14.91 -10.58
CA TYR A 194 -4.81 14.96 -9.16
C TYR A 194 -4.02 16.04 -8.44
N GLU A 195 -4.62 16.62 -7.40
CA GLU A 195 -3.91 17.40 -6.40
C GLU A 195 -3.73 16.55 -5.14
N VAL A 196 -2.48 16.25 -4.79
CA VAL A 196 -2.12 15.40 -3.64
C VAL A 196 -1.61 16.27 -2.50
N ASP A 197 -2.33 16.31 -1.38
CA ASP A 197 -1.85 16.90 -0.14
C ASP A 197 -0.96 15.90 0.61
N VAL A 198 0.36 16.07 0.51
CA VAL A 198 1.32 15.16 1.18
C VAL A 198 1.38 15.36 2.69
N ARG A 199 0.90 16.51 3.19
CA ARG A 199 0.89 16.84 4.62
C ARG A 199 -0.33 16.26 5.30
N ASP A 200 -1.53 16.62 4.86
CA ASP A 200 -2.77 16.31 5.57
C ASP A 200 -3.64 15.24 4.88
N GLY A 201 -3.26 14.80 3.67
CA GLY A 201 -3.88 13.67 3.00
C GLY A 201 -3.72 12.33 3.76
N GLN A 202 -4.65 11.40 3.49
CA GLN A 202 -4.60 10.05 4.07
C GLN A 202 -3.36 9.28 3.60
N LYS A 203 -2.85 8.37 4.45
CA LYS A 203 -1.56 7.68 4.28
C LYS A 203 -0.42 8.70 4.02
N THR A 204 0.24 8.62 2.87
CA THR A 204 1.30 9.53 2.41
C THR A 204 0.77 10.62 1.46
N GLY A 205 -0.55 10.70 1.28
CA GLY A 205 -1.26 11.66 0.42
C GLY A 205 -2.16 10.99 -0.61
N PHE A 206 -1.71 9.90 -1.23
CA PHE A 206 -2.42 9.20 -2.32
C PHE A 206 -2.11 7.70 -2.35
N PHE A 207 -3.08 6.89 -2.77
CA PHE A 207 -2.96 5.43 -2.81
C PHE A 207 -2.33 4.95 -4.12
N LEU A 208 -1.00 4.91 -4.17
CA LEU A 208 -0.24 4.46 -5.35
C LEU A 208 -0.38 2.95 -5.63
N ASP A 209 -0.71 2.15 -4.62
CA ASP A 209 -0.89 0.69 -4.72
C ASP A 209 -2.03 0.26 -5.65
N GLN A 210 -3.04 1.11 -5.86
CA GLN A 210 -4.18 0.84 -6.74
C GLN A 210 -3.98 1.33 -8.20
N LYS A 211 -2.81 1.90 -8.56
CA LYS A 211 -2.52 2.52 -9.87
C LYS A 211 -3.02 1.72 -11.07
N TYR A 212 -2.66 0.45 -11.16
CA TYR A 212 -3.05 -0.39 -12.30
C TYR A 212 -4.44 -1.02 -12.17
N ASN A 213 -5.01 -1.05 -10.97
CA ASN A 213 -6.39 -1.50 -10.78
C ASN A 213 -7.36 -0.41 -11.25
N ARG A 214 -7.03 0.87 -10.97
CA ARG A 214 -7.71 2.03 -11.56
C ARG A 214 -7.63 2.05 -13.09
N LEU A 215 -6.46 1.75 -13.65
CA LEU A 215 -6.32 1.63 -15.11
C LEU A 215 -7.18 0.50 -15.69
N ALA A 216 -7.22 -0.65 -15.02
CA ALA A 216 -7.93 -1.84 -15.49
C ALA A 216 -9.45 -1.63 -15.64
N ILE A 217 -10.05 -0.75 -14.82
CA ILE A 217 -11.49 -0.48 -14.91
C ILE A 217 -11.88 0.47 -16.05
N GLN A 218 -10.94 1.25 -16.60
CA GLN A 218 -11.26 2.25 -17.64
C GLN A 218 -11.94 1.61 -18.86
N ARG A 219 -11.44 0.47 -19.34
CA ARG A 219 -11.99 -0.24 -20.50
C ARG A 219 -13.41 -0.78 -20.30
N LEU A 220 -13.86 -0.92 -19.05
CA LEU A 220 -15.19 -1.41 -18.69
C LEU A 220 -16.18 -0.25 -18.51
N ALA A 221 -15.69 0.98 -18.47
CA ALA A 221 -16.49 2.16 -18.12
C ALA A 221 -17.10 2.86 -19.35
N LYS A 222 -16.76 2.48 -20.58
CA LYS A 222 -17.29 3.14 -21.78
C LYS A 222 -18.82 3.11 -21.80
N ASP A 223 -19.44 4.29 -21.92
CA ASP A 223 -20.89 4.51 -21.92
C ASP A 223 -21.62 3.90 -20.70
N ALA A 224 -20.90 3.69 -19.59
CA ALA A 224 -21.41 3.05 -18.38
C ALA A 224 -22.01 4.05 -17.39
N SER A 225 -23.01 3.63 -16.64
CA SER A 225 -23.37 4.18 -15.31
C SER A 225 -22.53 3.49 -14.24
N VAL A 226 -21.78 4.26 -13.46
CA VAL A 226 -20.76 3.74 -12.53
C VAL A 226 -21.07 4.17 -11.09
N LEU A 227 -20.98 3.23 -10.15
CA LEU A 227 -20.99 3.50 -8.72
C LEU A 227 -19.61 3.18 -8.13
N ASP A 228 -18.94 4.19 -7.57
CA ASP A 228 -17.65 4.05 -6.89
C ASP A 228 -17.81 4.24 -5.38
N CYS A 229 -17.80 3.13 -4.64
CA CYS A 229 -17.96 3.13 -3.20
C CYS A 229 -16.61 3.19 -2.49
N PHE A 230 -16.54 3.99 -1.43
CA PHE A 230 -15.32 4.30 -0.70
C PHE A 230 -14.32 5.04 -1.61
N THR A 231 -14.84 6.02 -2.36
CA THR A 231 -14.13 6.68 -3.47
C THR A 231 -12.90 7.48 -3.01
N HIS A 232 -12.81 7.81 -1.72
CA HIS A 232 -11.79 8.69 -1.15
C HIS A 232 -11.72 10.03 -1.91
N THR A 233 -10.64 10.25 -2.65
CA THR A 233 -10.38 11.46 -3.46
C THR A 233 -10.86 11.32 -4.91
N GLY A 234 -11.77 10.38 -5.18
CA GLY A 234 -12.36 10.19 -6.51
C GLY A 234 -11.53 9.32 -7.45
N SER A 235 -10.52 8.62 -6.96
CA SER A 235 -9.48 8.06 -7.84
C SER A 235 -10.01 7.01 -8.83
N PHE A 236 -10.89 6.11 -8.39
CA PHE A 236 -11.59 5.16 -9.27
C PHE A 236 -12.67 5.83 -10.11
N ALA A 237 -13.51 6.68 -9.52
CA ALA A 237 -14.54 7.45 -10.20
C ALA A 237 -13.99 8.25 -11.41
N LEU A 238 -12.87 8.94 -11.23
CA LEU A 238 -12.21 9.72 -12.27
C LEU A 238 -11.59 8.85 -13.36
N ASN A 239 -11.05 7.68 -13.00
CA ASN A 239 -10.59 6.71 -14.01
C ASN A 239 -11.77 6.13 -14.80
N ALA A 240 -12.91 5.88 -14.17
CA ALA A 240 -14.11 5.43 -14.87
C ALA A 240 -14.62 6.51 -15.86
N ALA A 241 -14.65 7.77 -15.43
CA ALA A 241 -14.98 8.90 -16.30
C ALA A 241 -13.98 9.07 -17.46
N LYS A 242 -12.67 8.93 -17.19
CA LYS A 242 -11.61 8.90 -18.22
C LYS A 242 -11.81 7.77 -19.23
N GLY A 243 -12.29 6.61 -18.77
CA GLY A 243 -12.68 5.47 -19.59
C GLY A 243 -13.95 5.66 -20.43
N GLY A 244 -14.62 6.80 -20.31
CA GLY A 244 -15.81 7.15 -21.10
C GLY A 244 -17.13 6.85 -20.41
N ALA A 245 -17.18 6.78 -19.07
CA ALA A 245 -18.45 6.65 -18.35
C ALA A 245 -19.42 7.78 -18.70
N ARG A 246 -20.70 7.41 -18.88
CA ARG A 246 -21.80 8.35 -19.09
C ARG A 246 -22.10 9.13 -17.83
N GLU A 247 -22.10 8.44 -16.69
CA GLU A 247 -22.29 9.03 -15.37
C GLU A 247 -21.52 8.23 -14.32
N VAL A 248 -21.02 8.91 -13.29
CA VAL A 248 -20.30 8.29 -12.18
C VAL A 248 -20.80 8.91 -10.88
N LEU A 249 -21.20 8.05 -9.93
CA LEU A 249 -21.47 8.43 -8.55
C LEU A 249 -20.36 7.89 -7.65
N GLY A 250 -19.51 8.78 -7.16
CA GLY A 250 -18.53 8.47 -6.12
C GLY A 250 -19.11 8.71 -4.72
N VAL A 251 -18.80 7.83 -3.78
CA VAL A 251 -19.37 7.87 -2.42
C VAL A 251 -18.26 7.66 -1.40
N ASP A 252 -18.15 8.55 -0.43
CA ASP A 252 -17.26 8.40 0.72
C ASP A 252 -17.90 8.96 1.99
N VAL A 253 -17.44 8.51 3.16
CA VAL A 253 -17.92 9.03 4.45
C VAL A 253 -17.23 10.35 4.84
N SER A 254 -16.11 10.67 4.20
CA SER A 254 -15.33 11.85 4.49
C SER A 254 -15.74 13.01 3.60
N GLU A 255 -16.38 14.02 4.19
CA GLU A 255 -16.68 15.29 3.48
C GLU A 255 -15.40 15.94 2.94
N LEU A 256 -14.27 15.82 3.66
CA LEU A 256 -12.97 16.27 3.18
C LEU A 256 -12.56 15.52 1.89
N GLY A 257 -12.65 14.19 1.89
CA GLY A 257 -12.34 13.35 0.73
C GLY A 257 -13.25 13.67 -0.47
N VAL A 258 -14.56 13.78 -0.22
CA VAL A 258 -15.56 14.16 -1.22
C VAL A 258 -15.28 15.54 -1.82
N ASN A 259 -14.91 16.54 -1.02
CA ASN A 259 -14.55 17.87 -1.53
C ASN A 259 -13.26 17.84 -2.36
N GLN A 260 -12.27 17.04 -1.95
CA GLN A 260 -11.07 16.82 -2.76
C GLN A 260 -11.42 16.11 -4.08
N ALA A 261 -12.33 15.14 -4.05
CA ALA A 261 -12.80 14.43 -5.24
C ALA A 261 -13.52 15.36 -6.23
N ARG A 262 -14.36 16.28 -5.74
CA ARG A 262 -15.00 17.34 -6.56
C ARG A 262 -13.97 18.22 -7.24
N ARG A 263 -12.97 18.72 -6.50
CA ARG A 263 -11.86 19.51 -7.07
C ARG A 263 -11.08 18.74 -8.13
N ASN A 264 -10.80 17.46 -7.90
CA ASN A 264 -10.15 16.62 -8.90
C ASN A 264 -11.04 16.43 -10.15
N ALA A 265 -12.37 16.29 -10.01
CA ALA A 265 -13.26 16.24 -11.17
C ALA A 265 -13.28 17.55 -11.97
N GLU A 266 -13.29 18.70 -11.29
CA GLU A 266 -13.18 20.02 -11.93
C GLU A 266 -11.85 20.19 -12.67
N LEU A 267 -10.74 19.80 -12.04
CA LEU A 267 -9.40 19.82 -12.63
C LEU A 267 -9.31 19.02 -13.94
N ASN A 268 -10.10 17.96 -14.06
CA ASN A 268 -10.16 17.12 -15.27
C ASN A 268 -11.30 17.50 -16.23
N GLY A 269 -12.10 18.54 -15.94
CA GLY A 269 -13.27 18.91 -16.74
C GLY A 269 -14.37 17.85 -16.76
N MET A 270 -14.51 17.08 -15.69
CA MET A 270 -15.44 15.94 -15.57
C MET A 270 -16.58 16.19 -14.57
N GLY A 271 -16.71 17.41 -14.04
CA GLY A 271 -17.73 17.75 -13.03
C GLY A 271 -19.18 17.68 -13.53
N ASP A 272 -19.39 17.62 -14.84
CA ASP A 272 -20.71 17.44 -15.46
C ASP A 272 -21.25 16.01 -15.31
N ARG A 273 -20.36 15.01 -15.29
CA ARG A 273 -20.70 13.59 -15.30
C ARG A 273 -20.27 12.82 -14.05
N VAL A 274 -19.36 13.37 -13.25
CA VAL A 274 -18.87 12.76 -12.01
C VAL A 274 -19.44 13.53 -10.82
N GLN A 275 -20.31 12.88 -10.06
CA GLN A 275 -20.94 13.42 -8.87
C GLN A 275 -20.42 12.70 -7.63
N PHE A 276 -20.30 13.44 -6.52
CA PHE A 276 -19.81 12.89 -5.25
C PHE A 276 -20.79 13.13 -4.12
N LEU A 277 -21.07 12.06 -3.38
CA LEU A 277 -21.98 12.03 -2.24
C LEU A 277 -21.22 11.69 -0.95
N CYS A 278 -21.37 12.53 0.08
CA CYS A 278 -20.87 12.24 1.40
C CYS A 278 -21.91 11.44 2.19
N GLU A 279 -21.76 10.12 2.23
CA GLU A 279 -22.69 9.21 2.91
C GLU A 279 -21.99 7.90 3.28
N ASP A 280 -22.46 7.23 4.34
CA ASP A 280 -22.03 5.87 4.64
C ASP A 280 -22.51 4.90 3.56
N VAL A 281 -21.55 4.23 2.92
CA VAL A 281 -21.83 3.21 1.91
C VAL A 281 -22.72 2.10 2.48
N PHE A 282 -22.57 1.72 3.75
CA PHE A 282 -23.41 0.72 4.39
C PHE A 282 -24.87 1.16 4.54
N GLU A 283 -25.15 2.47 4.56
CA GLU A 283 -26.50 3.03 4.56
C GLU A 283 -27.03 3.27 3.14
N LEU A 284 -26.15 3.73 2.24
CA LEU A 284 -26.50 4.06 0.87
C LEU A 284 -26.88 2.82 0.04
N LEU A 285 -26.09 1.73 0.07
CA LEU A 285 -26.36 0.59 -0.82
C LEU A 285 -27.74 -0.04 -0.56
N PRO A 286 -28.18 -0.26 0.70
CA PRO A 286 -29.54 -0.69 0.97
C PRO A 286 -30.63 0.27 0.48
N ARG A 287 -30.37 1.59 0.49
CA ARG A 287 -31.31 2.59 -0.03
C ARG A 287 -31.43 2.49 -1.55
N LEU A 288 -30.29 2.50 -2.27
CA LEU A 288 -30.27 2.35 -3.73
C LEU A 288 -30.91 1.03 -4.19
N GLU A 289 -30.72 -0.06 -3.42
CA GLU A 289 -31.38 -1.34 -3.68
C GLU A 289 -32.91 -1.22 -3.61
N LYS A 290 -33.45 -0.55 -2.57
CA LYS A 290 -34.90 -0.31 -2.42
C LYS A 290 -35.46 0.58 -3.53
N GLU A 291 -34.66 1.52 -4.02
CA GLU A 291 -35.02 2.39 -5.16
C GLU A 291 -34.96 1.65 -6.51
N GLY A 292 -34.48 0.40 -6.55
CA GLY A 292 -34.35 -0.38 -7.78
C GLY A 292 -33.26 0.14 -8.72
N ARG A 293 -32.27 0.87 -8.19
CA ARG A 293 -31.13 1.37 -8.97
C ARG A 293 -30.23 0.21 -9.38
N GLU A 294 -29.82 0.20 -10.65
CA GLU A 294 -28.81 -0.70 -11.18
C GLU A 294 -27.72 0.12 -11.89
N PHE A 295 -26.48 -0.36 -11.85
CA PHE A 295 -25.30 0.24 -12.46
C PHE A 295 -24.62 -0.76 -13.39
N ASP A 296 -23.91 -0.23 -14.38
CA ASP A 296 -23.16 -1.01 -15.36
C ASP A 296 -21.84 -1.51 -14.79
N LEU A 297 -21.26 -0.72 -13.88
CA LEU A 297 -20.05 -1.04 -13.12
C LEU A 297 -20.20 -0.55 -11.66
N VAL A 298 -19.99 -1.46 -10.71
CA VAL A 298 -19.89 -1.13 -9.27
C VAL A 298 -18.46 -1.39 -8.82
N ILE A 299 -17.85 -0.43 -8.12
CA ILE A 299 -16.51 -0.51 -7.56
C ILE A 299 -16.61 -0.46 -6.03
N LEU A 300 -15.98 -1.43 -5.36
CA LEU A 300 -15.93 -1.54 -3.91
C LEU A 300 -14.45 -1.56 -3.44
N ASP A 301 -13.95 -0.43 -2.94
CA ASP A 301 -12.61 -0.34 -2.33
C ASP A 301 -12.67 0.02 -0.83
N PRO A 302 -13.26 -0.84 0.01
CA PRO A 302 -13.43 -0.52 1.42
C PRO A 302 -12.09 -0.42 2.17
N PRO A 303 -12.05 0.34 3.28
CA PRO A 303 -10.90 0.31 4.17
C PRO A 303 -10.70 -1.10 4.75
N ALA A 304 -9.49 -1.39 5.23
CA ALA A 304 -9.20 -2.67 5.87
C ALA A 304 -10.10 -2.93 7.10
N PHE A 305 -11.11 -3.79 6.95
CA PHE A 305 -12.00 -4.20 8.05
C PHE A 305 -11.31 -5.03 9.15
N THR A 306 -10.06 -5.43 8.95
CA THR A 306 -9.25 -6.10 9.97
C THR A 306 -7.80 -5.63 9.92
N LYS A 307 -7.25 -5.36 11.11
CA LYS A 307 -5.84 -5.05 11.38
C LYS A 307 -5.17 -6.11 12.26
N SER A 308 -5.84 -7.24 12.51
CA SER A 308 -5.34 -8.29 13.39
C SER A 308 -6.02 -9.63 13.12
N ARG A 309 -5.28 -10.74 13.31
CA ARG A 309 -5.81 -12.10 13.14
C ARG A 309 -7.12 -12.35 13.94
N ASN A 310 -7.26 -11.74 15.12
CA ASN A 310 -8.45 -11.91 15.98
C ASN A 310 -9.73 -11.28 15.39
N SER A 311 -9.61 -10.27 14.52
CA SER A 311 -10.76 -9.54 13.95
C SER A 311 -11.22 -10.06 12.59
N VAL A 312 -10.53 -11.07 12.03
CA VAL A 312 -10.80 -11.63 10.70
C VAL A 312 -12.25 -12.11 10.54
N LYS A 313 -12.83 -12.76 11.56
CA LYS A 313 -14.23 -13.24 11.50
C LYS A 313 -15.24 -12.12 11.26
N ASN A 314 -15.02 -10.94 11.87
CA ASN A 314 -15.90 -9.79 11.67
C ASN A 314 -15.64 -9.13 10.31
N ALA A 315 -14.39 -9.06 9.87
CA ALA A 315 -14.06 -8.58 8.52
C ALA A 315 -14.74 -9.41 7.43
N VAL A 316 -14.74 -10.74 7.54
CA VAL A 316 -15.44 -11.63 6.60
C VAL A 316 -16.93 -11.29 6.49
N LYS A 317 -17.60 -10.98 7.62
CA LYS A 317 -19.01 -10.57 7.60
C LYS A 317 -19.20 -9.25 6.85
N GLY A 318 -18.37 -8.25 7.13
CA GLY A 318 -18.42 -6.94 6.45
C GLY A 318 -18.17 -7.06 4.95
N TYR A 319 -17.12 -7.77 4.54
CA TYR A 319 -16.80 -8.02 3.14
C TYR A 319 -17.91 -8.80 2.43
N ARG A 320 -18.52 -9.78 3.09
CA ARG A 320 -19.65 -10.51 2.52
C ARG A 320 -20.86 -9.60 2.30
N GLU A 321 -21.22 -8.80 3.29
CA GLU A 321 -22.36 -7.89 3.20
C GLU A 321 -22.17 -6.86 2.09
N ILE A 322 -21.02 -6.19 2.05
CA ILE A 322 -20.79 -5.13 1.06
C ILE A 322 -20.78 -5.67 -0.37
N ASN A 323 -20.15 -6.84 -0.59
CA ASN A 323 -20.13 -7.46 -1.91
C ASN A 323 -21.49 -8.01 -2.32
N LEU A 324 -22.26 -8.54 -1.36
CA LEU A 324 -23.64 -8.96 -1.60
C LEU A 324 -24.49 -7.79 -2.10
N ARG A 325 -24.42 -6.63 -1.44
CA ARG A 325 -25.13 -5.42 -1.85
C ARG A 325 -24.63 -4.88 -3.19
N GLY A 326 -23.31 -4.84 -3.39
CA GLY A 326 -22.72 -4.46 -4.67
C GLY A 326 -23.27 -5.30 -5.83
N MET A 327 -23.29 -6.63 -5.69
CA MET A 327 -23.82 -7.54 -6.72
C MET A 327 -25.30 -7.36 -7.03
N LYS A 328 -26.11 -6.89 -6.07
CA LYS A 328 -27.52 -6.58 -6.31
C LYS A 328 -27.71 -5.30 -7.13
N LEU A 329 -26.81 -4.34 -6.97
CA LEU A 329 -26.79 -3.06 -7.69
C LEU A 329 -26.12 -3.16 -9.05
N VAL A 330 -25.48 -4.27 -9.40
CA VAL A 330 -24.97 -4.50 -10.76
C VAL A 330 -26.10 -5.02 -11.64
N ARG A 331 -26.32 -4.36 -12.79
CA ARG A 331 -27.28 -4.82 -13.81
C ARG A 331 -26.91 -6.21 -14.34
N ASP A 332 -27.87 -6.92 -14.95
CA ASP A 332 -27.52 -8.21 -15.60
C ASP A 332 -26.45 -8.01 -16.69
N GLY A 333 -25.37 -8.77 -16.62
CA GLY A 333 -24.23 -8.67 -17.53
C GLY A 333 -23.28 -7.49 -17.26
N GLY A 334 -23.54 -6.68 -16.23
CA GLY A 334 -22.64 -5.64 -15.74
C GLY A 334 -21.44 -6.19 -14.96
N TYR A 335 -20.65 -5.29 -14.37
CA TYR A 335 -19.38 -5.64 -13.72
C TYR A 335 -19.29 -5.20 -12.26
N LEU A 336 -18.61 -6.01 -11.46
CA LEU A 336 -18.22 -5.71 -10.09
C LEU A 336 -16.68 -5.71 -10.02
N ALA A 337 -16.11 -4.58 -9.62
CA ALA A 337 -14.72 -4.48 -9.20
C ALA A 337 -14.67 -4.39 -7.66
N THR A 338 -13.91 -5.25 -6.99
CA THR A 338 -13.93 -5.33 -5.53
C THR A 338 -12.59 -5.72 -4.96
N CYS A 339 -12.20 -5.11 -3.85
CA CYS A 339 -10.91 -5.37 -3.23
C CYS A 339 -10.92 -5.49 -1.70
N SER A 340 -9.79 -6.01 -1.22
CA SER A 340 -9.39 -6.01 0.17
C SER A 340 -7.93 -5.61 0.28
N CYS A 341 -7.61 -4.67 1.16
CA CYS A 341 -6.24 -4.17 1.40
C CYS A 341 -5.61 -4.71 2.70
N SER A 342 -6.11 -5.82 3.24
CA SER A 342 -5.59 -6.43 4.47
C SER A 342 -4.82 -7.72 4.17
N HIS A 343 -3.59 -7.84 4.67
CA HIS A 343 -2.84 -9.10 4.59
C HIS A 343 -3.52 -10.24 5.38
N PHE A 344 -4.26 -9.91 6.46
CA PHE A 344 -5.04 -10.89 7.22
C PHE A 344 -6.26 -11.43 6.45
N MET A 345 -6.73 -10.71 5.43
CA MET A 345 -7.70 -11.22 4.48
C MET A 345 -6.94 -11.94 3.38
N SER A 346 -6.68 -13.24 3.57
CA SER A 346 -5.93 -14.03 2.58
C SER A 346 -6.68 -14.09 1.23
N TYR A 347 -5.94 -14.44 0.18
CA TYR A 347 -6.53 -14.65 -1.15
C TYR A 347 -7.67 -15.66 -1.10
N GLU A 348 -7.44 -16.81 -0.47
CA GLU A 348 -8.40 -17.91 -0.34
C GLU A 348 -9.64 -17.46 0.42
N LEU A 349 -9.42 -16.75 1.54
CA LEU A 349 -10.51 -16.26 2.38
C LEU A 349 -11.37 -15.22 1.67
N PHE A 350 -10.75 -14.29 0.95
CA PHE A 350 -11.48 -13.29 0.15
C PHE A 350 -12.27 -13.95 -0.97
N THR A 351 -11.64 -14.87 -1.70
CA THR A 351 -12.28 -15.65 -2.77
C THR A 351 -13.50 -16.43 -2.24
N GLN A 352 -13.36 -17.11 -1.10
CA GLN A 352 -14.47 -17.82 -0.45
C GLN A 352 -15.59 -16.87 -0.06
N THR A 353 -15.25 -15.70 0.49
CA THR A 353 -16.20 -14.67 0.92
C THR A 353 -17.01 -14.14 -0.25
N LEU A 354 -16.37 -13.85 -1.38
CA LEU A 354 -17.01 -13.40 -2.62
C LEU A 354 -17.94 -14.48 -3.18
N GLY A 355 -17.50 -15.74 -3.20
CA GLY A 355 -18.33 -16.87 -3.60
C GLY A 355 -19.57 -17.07 -2.72
N GLN A 356 -19.46 -16.85 -1.41
CA GLN A 356 -20.61 -16.86 -0.50
C GLN A 356 -21.57 -15.70 -0.79
N ALA A 357 -21.06 -14.49 -0.98
CA ALA A 357 -21.87 -13.32 -1.31
C ALA A 357 -22.69 -13.57 -2.58
N ALA A 358 -22.07 -14.07 -3.65
CA ALA A 358 -22.72 -14.36 -4.92
C ALA A 358 -23.85 -15.40 -4.80
N ARG A 359 -23.61 -16.50 -4.07
CA ARG A 359 -24.64 -17.53 -3.82
C ARG A 359 -25.85 -16.98 -3.07
N ASN A 360 -25.62 -16.08 -2.10
CA ASN A 360 -26.70 -15.49 -1.31
C ASN A 360 -27.63 -14.57 -2.12
N VAL A 361 -27.18 -14.08 -3.28
CA VAL A 361 -27.99 -13.23 -4.18
C VAL A 361 -28.32 -13.88 -5.51
N HIS A 362 -28.10 -15.20 -5.62
CA HIS A 362 -28.39 -15.97 -6.83
C HIS A 362 -27.77 -15.34 -8.09
N ARG A 363 -26.50 -14.92 -7.96
CA ARG A 363 -25.70 -14.37 -9.06
C ARG A 363 -24.57 -15.31 -9.41
N ARG A 364 -24.32 -15.48 -10.72
CA ARG A 364 -23.14 -16.15 -11.25
C ARG A 364 -22.06 -15.12 -11.52
N LEU A 365 -20.86 -15.38 -11.01
CA LEU A 365 -19.69 -14.55 -11.28
C LEU A 365 -18.84 -15.20 -12.37
N ARG A 366 -18.49 -14.43 -13.40
CA ARG A 366 -17.42 -14.79 -14.34
C ARG A 366 -16.22 -13.92 -14.03
N GLN A 367 -15.12 -14.55 -13.62
CA GLN A 367 -13.88 -13.82 -13.34
C GLN A 367 -13.33 -13.25 -14.63
N VAL A 368 -13.17 -11.93 -14.67
CA VAL A 368 -12.52 -11.21 -15.77
C VAL A 368 -11.03 -11.10 -15.46
N GLU A 369 -10.71 -10.59 -14.27
CA GLU A 369 -9.33 -10.46 -13.81
C GLU A 369 -9.24 -10.69 -12.30
N TYR A 370 -8.07 -11.15 -11.89
CA TYR A 370 -7.59 -11.05 -10.53
C TYR A 370 -6.27 -10.27 -10.56
N ARG A 371 -6.17 -9.26 -9.70
CA ARG A 371 -5.06 -8.33 -9.61
C ARG A 371 -4.63 -8.13 -8.16
N THR A 372 -3.47 -7.52 -7.98
CA THR A 372 -2.88 -7.22 -6.69
C THR A 372 -2.45 -5.75 -6.63
N GLN A 373 -1.70 -5.36 -5.60
CA GLN A 373 -1.03 -4.06 -5.54
C GLN A 373 -0.11 -3.83 -6.73
N ALA A 374 0.12 -2.56 -7.08
CA ALA A 374 1.01 -2.18 -8.17
C ALA A 374 2.45 -2.69 -7.95
N PRO A 375 3.21 -3.00 -9.03
CA PRO A 375 4.57 -3.54 -8.93
C PRO A 375 5.58 -2.72 -8.13
N ASP A 376 5.36 -1.41 -7.97
CA ASP A 376 6.15 -0.51 -7.12
C ASP A 376 5.94 -0.75 -5.61
N HIS A 377 5.03 -1.66 -5.25
CA HIS A 377 4.83 -2.28 -3.95
C HIS A 377 5.15 -3.78 -4.03
N PRO A 378 6.42 -4.19 -4.23
CA PRO A 378 6.73 -5.56 -4.63
C PRO A 378 6.26 -6.60 -3.60
N ILE A 379 5.68 -7.68 -4.10
CA ILE A 379 5.25 -8.82 -3.29
C ILE A 379 6.42 -9.79 -3.15
N LEU A 380 6.89 -9.99 -1.93
CA LEU A 380 7.93 -10.94 -1.58
C LEU A 380 7.32 -12.30 -1.24
N TRP A 381 7.71 -13.33 -1.98
CA TRP A 381 7.22 -14.69 -1.77
C TRP A 381 7.72 -15.32 -0.46
N ALA A 382 8.79 -14.77 0.11
CA ALA A 382 9.32 -15.19 1.40
C ALA A 382 8.76 -14.38 2.59
N ALA A 383 7.88 -13.41 2.33
CA ALA A 383 7.27 -12.57 3.34
C ALA A 383 5.80 -12.30 2.98
N ASP A 384 4.91 -13.18 3.43
CA ASP A 384 3.47 -13.13 3.16
C ASP A 384 2.84 -11.77 3.53
N GLU A 385 3.39 -11.07 4.53
CA GLU A 385 2.92 -9.76 4.98
C GLU A 385 3.09 -8.67 3.93
N SER A 386 4.03 -8.84 2.99
CA SER A 386 4.17 -7.95 1.83
C SER A 386 2.95 -8.01 0.92
N TYR A 387 2.20 -9.12 0.93
CA TYR A 387 1.05 -9.34 0.06
C TYR A 387 -0.28 -8.98 0.73
N TYR A 388 -0.70 -7.73 0.58
CA TYR A 388 -1.87 -7.20 1.29
C TYR A 388 -3.08 -6.90 0.40
N LEU A 389 -2.92 -6.60 -0.89
CA LEU A 389 -4.01 -6.14 -1.75
C LEU A 389 -4.53 -7.23 -2.68
N LYS A 390 -5.83 -7.54 -2.57
CA LYS A 390 -6.57 -8.49 -3.43
C LYS A 390 -7.58 -7.68 -4.22
N PHE A 391 -7.59 -7.75 -5.54
CA PHE A 391 -8.54 -7.02 -6.39
C PHE A 391 -9.13 -7.96 -7.43
N TYR A 392 -10.45 -8.07 -7.45
CA TYR A 392 -11.18 -8.88 -8.42
C TYR A 392 -12.03 -8.00 -9.32
N ILE A 393 -12.11 -8.39 -10.60
CA ILE A 393 -13.13 -7.91 -11.52
C ILE A 393 -13.97 -9.11 -11.95
N PHE A 394 -15.28 -9.04 -11.74
CA PHE A 394 -16.25 -10.03 -12.20
C PHE A 394 -17.26 -9.41 -13.16
N GLN A 395 -17.67 -10.17 -14.16
CA GLN A 395 -18.99 -9.96 -14.76
C GLN A 395 -20.04 -10.64 -13.87
N VAL A 396 -21.11 -9.93 -13.54
CA VAL A 396 -22.22 -10.42 -12.71
C VAL A 396 -23.39 -10.79 -13.63
N VAL A 397 -23.86 -12.03 -13.53
CA VAL A 397 -24.94 -12.56 -14.38
C VAL A 397 -26.05 -13.13 -13.50
N LYS A 398 -27.32 -12.84 -13.82
CA LYS A 398 -28.47 -13.45 -13.13
C LYS A 398 -28.51 -14.94 -13.44
N GLU A 399 -28.81 -15.77 -12.44
CA GLU A 399 -29.06 -17.19 -12.66
C GLU A 399 -30.33 -17.33 -13.53
N LYS A 400 -30.20 -17.98 -14.69
CA LYS A 400 -31.31 -18.24 -15.62
C LYS A 400 -31.89 -19.63 -15.39
#